data_AF-A0A7D9DB43-F1
#
_entry.id   AF-A0A7D9DB43-F1
#
_cell.length_a   1.000
_cell.length_b   1.000
_cell.length_c   1.000
_cell.angle_alpha   90.00
_cell.angle_beta   90.00
_cell.angle_gamma   90.00
#
_symmetry.space_group_name_H-M   'P 1'
#
loop_
_entity.id
_entity.type
_entity.pdbx_description
1 polymer ?
#
loop_
_entity_poly.entity_id
_entity_poly.type
_entity_poly.pdbx_seq_one_letter_code
_entity_poly.pdbx_strand_id
1 'polypeptide(L)'
;MSNVAGKASVDENLRRELYFLIIKFLSEGPCTSAAEVLKREVESLQLLPKGINWFGETTPQNFVDTAVSNPHIPGDFLQKICERLLPLLEQTIPPSVKGVSSLLGAGRQSLLRPAQDPGHVLTSNHLTVCRHGAPIAPGFKTRNTFNLTNVVNARQASGTFCKRNFLQHGLFFKMSM
;
A
#
# COMPACT_ATOMS: atom_id res chain seq x y z
N MET A 1 22.93 10.48 9.88
CA MET A 1 21.86 11.44 10.26
C MET A 1 21.50 12.41 9.13
N SER A 2 22.38 12.67 8.15
CA SER A 2 22.10 13.50 6.96
C SER A 2 21.04 12.92 6.00
N ASN A 3 20.98 11.59 5.82
CA ASN A 3 20.02 10.95 4.90
C ASN A 3 18.54 11.05 5.34
N VAL A 4 18.26 11.25 6.64
CA VAL A 4 16.88 11.33 7.14
C VAL A 4 16.29 12.71 6.90
N ALA A 5 17.09 13.77 7.10
CA ALA A 5 16.69 15.15 6.84
C ALA A 5 16.44 15.42 5.34
N GLY A 6 17.29 14.86 4.47
CA GLY A 6 17.09 14.93 3.02
C GLY A 6 15.88 14.12 2.52
N LYS A 7 15.51 13.02 3.19
CA LYS A 7 14.34 12.23 2.82
C LYS A 7 13.03 12.95 3.19
N ALA A 8 12.98 13.57 4.37
CA ALA A 8 11.83 14.35 4.81
C ALA A 8 11.53 15.54 3.89
N SER A 9 12.55 16.24 3.38
CA SER A 9 12.35 17.34 2.44
C SER A 9 11.83 16.89 1.07
N VAL A 10 12.27 15.71 0.59
CA VAL A 10 11.76 15.09 -0.65
C VAL A 10 10.29 14.69 -0.48
N ASP A 11 9.93 14.10 0.67
CA ASP A 11 8.55 13.70 0.96
C ASP A 11 7.60 14.92 0.98
N GLU A 12 8.05 16.06 1.53
CA GLU A 12 7.25 17.30 1.53
C GLU A 12 7.12 17.92 0.14
N ASN A 13 8.17 17.93 -0.68
CA ASN A 13 8.07 18.43 -2.05
C ASN A 13 7.11 17.58 -2.89
N LEU A 14 7.18 16.27 -2.76
CA LEU A 14 6.29 15.34 -3.45
C LEU A 14 4.83 15.54 -3.02
N ARG A 15 4.56 15.79 -1.73
CA ARG A 15 3.21 16.14 -1.26
C ARG A 15 2.66 17.39 -1.93
N ARG A 16 3.48 18.43 -2.09
CA ARG A 16 3.08 19.68 -2.76
C ARG A 16 2.76 19.47 -4.25
N GLU A 17 3.59 18.70 -4.94
CA GLU A 17 3.33 18.31 -6.33
C GLU A 17 2.04 17.50 -6.46
N LEU A 18 1.77 16.57 -5.53
CA LEU A 18 0.53 15.81 -5.52
C LEU A 18 -0.70 16.69 -5.32
N TYR A 19 -0.67 17.70 -4.45
CA TYR A 19 -1.78 18.64 -4.32
C TYR A 19 -2.06 19.36 -5.65
N PHE A 20 -1.02 19.80 -6.35
CA PHE A 20 -1.17 20.42 -7.67
C PHE A 20 -1.81 19.46 -8.68
N LEU A 21 -1.36 18.20 -8.74
CA LEU A 21 -1.93 17.19 -9.63
C LEU A 21 -3.39 16.86 -9.31
N ILE A 22 -3.75 16.74 -8.04
CA ILE A 22 -5.12 16.47 -7.59
C ILE A 22 -6.05 17.62 -7.97
N ILE A 23 -5.64 18.86 -7.73
CA ILE A 23 -6.44 20.03 -8.11
C ILE A 23 -6.68 20.05 -9.62
N LYS A 24 -5.65 19.73 -10.42
CA LYS A 24 -5.77 19.68 -11.87
C LYS A 24 -6.74 18.60 -12.34
N PHE A 25 -6.63 17.40 -11.77
CA PHE A 25 -7.54 16.29 -12.02
C PHE A 25 -8.99 16.65 -11.68
N LEU A 26 -9.23 17.27 -10.52
CA LEU A 26 -10.57 17.68 -10.11
C LEU A 26 -11.14 18.81 -10.98
N SER A 27 -10.28 19.69 -11.49
CA SER A 27 -10.71 20.80 -12.34
C SER A 27 -11.19 20.38 -13.73
N GLU A 28 -10.64 19.29 -14.28
CA GLU A 28 -11.10 18.70 -15.55
C GLU A 28 -12.25 17.71 -15.36
N GLY A 29 -12.50 17.28 -14.13
CA GLY A 29 -13.57 16.35 -13.77
C GLY A 29 -14.92 16.99 -13.40
N PRO A 30 -15.89 16.19 -12.93
CA PRO A 30 -17.21 16.67 -12.51
C PRO A 30 -17.19 17.45 -11.19
N CYS A 31 -16.09 17.37 -10.42
CA CYS A 31 -15.96 17.94 -9.08
C CYS A 31 -15.31 19.34 -9.10
N THR A 32 -15.78 20.22 -9.99
CA THR A 32 -15.21 21.57 -10.20
C THR A 32 -15.33 22.46 -8.95
N SER A 33 -16.48 22.41 -8.26
CA SER A 33 -16.69 23.16 -7.02
C SER A 33 -15.69 22.79 -5.92
N ALA A 34 -15.39 21.49 -5.77
CA ALA A 34 -14.37 21.03 -4.83
C ALA A 34 -12.97 21.50 -5.23
N ALA A 35 -12.67 21.52 -6.53
CA ALA A 35 -11.39 22.02 -7.04
C ALA A 35 -11.17 23.50 -6.70
N GLU A 36 -12.20 24.34 -6.79
CA GLU A 36 -12.11 25.77 -6.43
C GLU A 36 -11.86 25.99 -4.93
N VAL A 37 -12.55 25.23 -4.07
CA VAL A 37 -12.32 25.28 -2.62
C VAL A 37 -10.90 24.87 -2.28
N LEU A 38 -10.43 23.76 -2.85
CA LEU A 38 -9.07 23.26 -2.64
C LEU A 38 -8.01 24.24 -3.15
N LYS A 39 -8.24 24.94 -4.26
CA LYS A 39 -7.32 26.00 -4.73
C LYS A 39 -7.13 27.09 -3.67
N ARG A 40 -8.22 27.58 -3.09
CA ARG A 40 -8.18 28.62 -2.04
C ARG A 40 -7.47 28.13 -0.78
N GLU A 41 -7.77 26.92 -0.34
CA GLU A 41 -7.13 26.32 0.83
C GLU A 41 -5.62 26.15 0.61
N VAL A 42 -5.22 25.62 -0.54
CA VAL A 42 -3.81 25.39 -0.89
C VAL A 42 -3.02 26.70 -0.99
N GLU A 43 -3.62 27.77 -1.52
CA GLU A 43 -3.03 29.10 -1.55
C GLU A 43 -2.90 29.70 -0.14
N SER A 44 -3.93 29.56 0.70
CA SER A 44 -3.90 30.06 2.08
C SER A 44 -2.85 29.36 2.95
N LEU A 45 -2.66 28.05 2.74
CA LEU A 45 -1.70 27.21 3.46
C LEU A 45 -0.31 27.17 2.80
N GLN A 46 -0.14 27.79 1.63
CA GLN A 46 1.09 27.77 0.83
C GLN A 46 1.62 26.35 0.55
N LEU A 47 0.71 25.44 0.16
CA LEU A 47 1.01 24.02 -0.09
C LEU A 47 1.48 23.74 -1.53
N LEU A 48 1.71 24.76 -2.35
CA LEU A 48 2.29 24.60 -3.69
C LEU A 48 3.83 24.55 -3.64
N PRO A 49 4.48 23.94 -4.64
CA PRO A 49 5.92 24.03 -4.80
C PRO A 49 6.36 25.50 -4.79
N LYS A 50 7.36 25.82 -3.96
CA LYS A 50 7.85 27.20 -3.83
C LYS A 50 8.70 27.55 -5.04
N GLY A 51 8.47 28.71 -5.63
CA GLY A 51 9.35 29.28 -6.64
C GLY A 51 10.68 29.69 -6.00
N ILE A 52 11.76 29.64 -6.77
CA ILE A 52 13.05 30.18 -6.36
C ILE A 52 13.37 31.34 -7.29
N ASN A 53 13.55 32.53 -6.73
CA ASN A 53 14.00 33.68 -7.49
C ASN A 53 15.47 33.50 -7.91
N TRP A 54 15.93 34.27 -8.90
CA TRP A 54 17.33 34.28 -9.32
C TRP A 54 18.32 34.70 -8.22
N PHE A 55 17.82 35.30 -7.14
CA PHE A 55 18.56 35.59 -5.90
C PHE A 55 18.62 34.43 -4.90
N GLY A 56 17.92 33.32 -5.16
CA GLY A 56 17.86 32.14 -4.29
C GLY A 56 16.77 32.17 -3.21
N GLU A 57 15.92 33.19 -3.16
CA GLU A 57 14.84 33.30 -2.17
C GLU A 57 13.60 32.51 -2.59
N THR A 58 12.93 31.87 -1.62
CA THR A 58 11.70 31.11 -1.88
C THR A 58 10.48 32.01 -1.87
N THR A 59 9.77 32.10 -2.99
CA THR A 59 8.54 32.88 -3.11
C THR A 59 7.29 31.98 -3.02
N PRO A 60 6.22 32.46 -2.37
CA PRO A 60 4.92 31.79 -2.45
C PRO A 60 4.42 31.88 -3.90
N GLN A 61 3.93 30.76 -4.44
CA GLN A 61 3.46 30.67 -5.83
C GLN A 61 1.95 30.45 -5.85
N ASN A 62 1.26 31.11 -6.78
CA ASN A 62 -0.16 30.89 -7.03
C ASN A 62 -0.39 29.67 -7.93
N PHE A 63 -1.57 29.08 -7.86
CA PHE A 63 -1.90 27.91 -8.68
C PHE A 63 -1.80 28.20 -10.19
N VAL A 64 -2.24 29.39 -10.60
CA VAL A 64 -2.20 29.83 -12.00
C VAL A 64 -0.76 29.90 -12.50
N ASP A 65 0.15 30.49 -11.72
CA ASP A 65 1.57 30.62 -12.09
C ASP A 65 2.23 29.24 -12.21
N THR A 66 1.94 28.32 -11.28
CA THR A 66 2.43 26.93 -11.33
C THR A 66 1.87 26.20 -12.56
N ALA A 67 0.62 26.44 -12.94
CA ALA A 67 0.00 25.85 -14.12
C ALA A 67 0.61 26.37 -15.43
N VAL A 68 0.90 27.67 -15.51
CA VAL A 68 1.57 28.29 -16.66
C VAL A 68 3.00 27.78 -16.80
N SER A 69 3.72 27.61 -15.69
CA SER A 69 5.07 27.03 -15.71
C SER A 69 5.09 25.56 -16.13
N ASN A 70 3.99 24.83 -15.98
CA ASN A 70 3.90 23.39 -16.25
C ASN A 70 2.80 23.07 -17.28
N PRO A 71 2.97 23.47 -18.55
CA PRO A 71 1.97 23.24 -19.60
C PRO A 71 1.88 21.77 -20.03
N HIS A 72 2.93 20.98 -19.79
CA HIS A 72 3.06 19.57 -20.19
C HIS A 72 2.20 18.60 -19.36
N ILE A 73 1.64 19.06 -18.25
CA ILE A 73 0.81 18.26 -17.35
C ILE A 73 -0.64 18.47 -17.78
N PRO A 74 -1.34 17.55 -18.46
CA PRO A 74 -2.81 17.62 -18.60
C PRO A 74 -3.50 17.25 -17.26
N GLY A 75 -4.80 17.49 -17.06
CA GLY A 75 -5.49 17.02 -15.84
C GLY A 75 -5.67 15.50 -15.81
N ASP A 76 -5.72 14.82 -16.95
CA ASP A 76 -5.63 13.34 -17.04
C ASP A 76 -4.24 12.77 -16.64
N PHE A 77 -3.26 13.62 -16.35
CA PHE A 77 -1.88 13.19 -16.10
C PHE A 77 -1.76 12.22 -14.94
N LEU A 78 -2.50 12.47 -13.84
CA LEU A 78 -2.48 11.61 -12.65
C LEU A 78 -3.01 10.20 -12.99
N GLN A 79 -4.07 10.11 -13.78
CA GLN A 79 -4.60 8.83 -14.25
C GLN A 79 -3.58 8.09 -15.13
N LYS A 80 -2.94 8.78 -16.07
CA LYS A 80 -1.92 8.19 -16.96
C LYS A 80 -0.70 7.67 -16.19
N ILE A 81 -0.30 8.35 -15.11
CA ILE A 81 0.75 7.86 -14.21
C ILE A 81 0.31 6.54 -13.60
N CYS A 82 -0.88 6.50 -13.01
CA CYS A 82 -1.44 5.30 -12.40
C CYS A 82 -1.49 4.12 -13.39
N GLU A 83 -2.00 4.35 -14.60
CA GLU A 83 -2.06 3.36 -15.69
C GLU A 83 -0.70 2.79 -16.06
N ARG A 84 0.36 3.61 -16.08
CA ARG A 84 1.73 3.17 -16.39
C ARG A 84 2.40 2.46 -15.22
N LEU A 85 2.10 2.84 -13.99
CA LEU A 85 2.70 2.25 -12.79
C LEU A 85 2.20 0.82 -12.55
N LEU A 86 0.91 0.55 -12.80
CA LEU A 86 0.30 -0.78 -12.62
C LEU A 86 1.10 -1.91 -13.31
N PRO A 87 1.36 -1.89 -14.63
CA PRO A 87 2.07 -2.97 -15.32
C PRO A 87 3.55 -3.06 -14.91
N LEU A 88 4.21 -1.93 -14.62
CA LEU A 88 5.59 -1.93 -14.12
C LEU A 88 5.70 -2.61 -12.75
N LEU A 89 4.71 -2.39 -11.89
CA LEU A 89 4.64 -3.07 -10.61
C LEU A 89 4.33 -4.57 -10.78
N GLU A 90 3.45 -4.95 -11.70
CA GLU A 90 3.13 -6.35 -11.96
C GLU A 90 4.34 -7.16 -12.46
N GLN A 91 5.27 -6.54 -13.19
CA GLN A 91 6.52 -7.17 -13.61
C GLN A 91 7.47 -7.44 -12.43
N THR A 92 7.57 -6.50 -11.50
CA THR A 92 8.52 -6.58 -10.38
C THR A 92 7.98 -7.42 -9.23
N ILE A 93 6.70 -7.29 -8.90
CA ILE A 93 6.03 -7.99 -7.82
C ILE A 93 4.69 -8.49 -8.37
N PRO A 94 4.52 -9.78 -8.68
CA PRO A 94 3.29 -10.26 -9.30
C PRO A 94 2.09 -10.22 -8.33
N PRO A 95 0.90 -9.81 -8.80
CA PRO A 95 -0.33 -9.88 -8.00
C PRO A 95 -0.74 -11.32 -7.72
N SER A 96 -1.61 -11.51 -6.73
CA SER A 96 -2.17 -12.84 -6.45
C SER A 96 -3.10 -13.36 -7.55
N VAL A 97 -3.74 -12.45 -8.28
CA VAL A 97 -4.62 -12.75 -9.41
C VAL A 97 -4.11 -11.95 -10.60
N LYS A 98 -3.86 -12.63 -11.72
CA LYS A 98 -3.41 -11.98 -12.97
C LYS A 98 -4.59 -11.29 -13.66
N GLY A 99 -4.36 -10.12 -14.24
CA GLY A 99 -5.34 -9.40 -15.05
C GLY A 99 -6.31 -8.49 -14.29
N VAL A 100 -6.17 -8.37 -12.96
CA VAL A 100 -6.95 -7.42 -12.15
C VAL A 100 -6.01 -6.31 -11.66
N SER A 101 -6.10 -5.15 -12.31
CA SER A 101 -5.34 -3.95 -11.98
C SER A 101 -6.29 -2.94 -11.30
N SER A 102 -6.09 -2.69 -10.00
CA SER A 102 -6.93 -1.77 -9.23
C SER A 102 -6.08 -0.89 -8.32
N LEU A 103 -6.32 0.43 -8.38
CA LEU A 103 -5.66 1.42 -7.51
C LEU A 103 -6.12 1.33 -6.05
N LEU A 104 -7.35 0.83 -5.84
CA LEU A 104 -7.98 0.70 -4.52
C LEU A 104 -7.86 -0.72 -3.95
N GLY A 105 -7.00 -1.55 -4.56
CA GLY A 105 -6.73 -2.89 -4.06
C GLY A 105 -6.09 -2.85 -2.67
N ALA A 106 -6.52 -3.77 -1.79
CA ALA A 106 -5.94 -3.92 -0.46
C ALA A 106 -4.97 -5.12 -0.40
N GLY A 107 -4.01 -5.06 0.53
CA GLY A 107 -3.06 -6.15 0.77
C GLY A 107 -2.25 -6.52 -0.47
N ARG A 108 -2.41 -7.76 -0.96
CA ARG A 108 -1.64 -8.28 -2.11
C ARG A 108 -2.06 -7.72 -3.47
N GLN A 109 -3.25 -7.11 -3.52
CA GLN A 109 -3.72 -6.39 -4.70
C GLN A 109 -3.39 -4.89 -4.61
N SER A 110 -2.81 -4.43 -3.49
CA SER A 110 -2.39 -3.03 -3.37
C SER A 110 -1.20 -2.71 -4.28
N LEU A 111 -1.16 -1.46 -4.73
CA LEU A 111 -0.02 -0.92 -5.47
C LEU A 111 1.25 -0.81 -4.61
N LEU A 112 1.10 -0.66 -3.29
CA LEU A 112 2.20 -0.48 -2.35
C LEU A 112 2.61 -1.81 -1.68
N ARG A 113 2.35 -2.94 -2.34
CA ARG A 113 2.64 -4.26 -1.79
C ARG A 113 4.14 -4.50 -1.60
N PRO A 114 4.56 -5.12 -0.48
CA PRO A 114 5.95 -5.51 -0.28
C PRO A 114 6.31 -6.71 -1.17
N ALA A 115 7.58 -6.80 -1.59
CA ALA A 115 8.08 -7.95 -2.34
C ALA A 115 8.08 -9.24 -1.50
N GLN A 116 8.23 -9.11 -0.18
CA GLN A 116 8.09 -10.21 0.77
C GLN A 116 6.85 -9.99 1.63
N ASP A 117 5.82 -10.78 1.40
CA ASP A 117 4.70 -10.85 2.33
C ASP A 117 5.14 -11.64 3.57
N PRO A 118 4.95 -11.13 4.79
CA PRO A 118 5.23 -11.89 6.02
C PRO A 118 4.30 -13.11 6.20
N GLY A 119 3.43 -13.40 5.25
CA GLY A 119 2.38 -14.42 5.36
C GLY A 119 1.34 -14.03 6.40
N HIS A 120 0.19 -14.70 6.36
CA HIS A 120 -0.78 -14.57 7.46
C HIS A 120 -0.35 -15.51 8.59
N VAL A 121 -0.24 -14.99 9.81
CA VAL A 121 -0.06 -15.81 11.02
C VAL A 121 -1.43 -16.36 11.40
N LEU A 122 -1.58 -17.68 11.38
CA LEU A 122 -2.81 -18.31 11.84
C LEU A 122 -2.97 -18.09 13.35
N THR A 123 -4.04 -17.38 13.72
CA THR A 123 -4.46 -17.19 15.11
C THR A 123 -5.05 -18.49 15.69
N SER A 124 -5.19 -18.55 17.03
CA SER A 124 -5.77 -19.69 17.73
C SER A 124 -7.16 -20.07 17.18
N ASN A 125 -7.96 -19.07 16.80
CA ASN A 125 -9.29 -19.27 16.21
C ASN A 125 -9.27 -20.02 14.87
N HIS A 126 -8.20 -19.91 14.08
CA HIS A 126 -8.10 -20.69 12.84
C HIS A 126 -7.79 -22.16 13.12
N LEU A 127 -7.13 -22.45 14.24
CA LEU A 127 -6.77 -23.80 14.65
C LEU A 127 -7.94 -24.55 15.30
N THR A 128 -8.91 -23.84 15.86
CA THR A 128 -10.11 -24.44 16.46
C THR A 128 -11.11 -24.94 15.41
N VAL A 129 -11.09 -24.36 14.20
CA VAL A 129 -12.04 -24.74 13.15
C VAL A 129 -11.64 -26.09 12.55
N CYS A 130 -12.58 -27.03 12.59
CA CYS A 130 -12.43 -28.36 12.01
C CYS A 130 -13.55 -28.63 11.00
N ARG A 131 -13.21 -29.34 9.91
CA ARG A 131 -14.17 -29.84 8.92
C ARG A 131 -14.19 -31.37 9.03
N HIS A 132 -15.35 -31.95 9.35
CA HIS A 132 -15.51 -33.39 9.59
C HIS A 132 -14.53 -33.98 10.64
N GLY A 133 -14.23 -33.21 11.70
CA GLY A 133 -13.30 -33.63 12.75
C GLY A 133 -11.81 -33.57 12.37
N ALA A 134 -11.48 -33.08 11.17
CA ALA A 134 -10.12 -32.82 10.72
C ALA A 134 -9.82 -31.32 10.71
N PRO A 135 -8.60 -30.90 11.12
CA PRO A 135 -8.19 -29.51 11.02
C PRO A 135 -8.11 -29.09 9.56
N ILE A 136 -8.46 -27.84 9.28
CA ILE A 136 -8.32 -27.29 7.93
C ILE A 136 -6.84 -27.08 7.65
N ALA A 137 -6.37 -27.54 6.48
CA ALA A 137 -4.98 -27.37 6.08
C ALA A 137 -4.63 -25.87 5.99
N PRO A 138 -3.48 -25.46 6.52
CA PRO A 138 -2.99 -24.09 6.37
C PRO A 138 -2.92 -23.73 4.88
N GLY A 139 -3.34 -22.51 4.53
CA GLY A 139 -3.27 -22.03 3.15
C GLY A 139 -1.82 -21.92 2.65
N PHE A 140 -1.62 -21.96 1.33
CA PHE A 140 -0.29 -21.95 0.69
C PHE A 140 0.66 -20.83 1.16
N LYS A 141 0.12 -19.70 1.67
CA LYS A 141 0.93 -18.55 2.14
C LYS A 141 0.76 -18.22 3.63
N THR A 142 0.27 -19.16 4.44
CA THR A 142 0.31 -19.03 5.90
C THR A 142 1.67 -19.46 6.41
N ARG A 143 2.28 -18.67 7.30
CA ARG A 143 3.50 -19.13 7.97
C ARG A 143 3.12 -20.27 8.91
N ASN A 144 3.71 -21.45 8.69
CA ASN A 144 3.56 -22.61 9.57
C ASN A 144 4.46 -22.47 10.82
N THR A 145 4.31 -21.35 11.53
CA THR A 145 5.03 -21.06 12.77
C THR A 145 4.02 -21.09 13.92
N PHE A 146 3.39 -22.24 14.13
CA PHE A 146 2.47 -22.40 15.24
C PHE A 146 3.25 -22.49 16.55
N ASN A 147 2.86 -21.68 17.53
CA ASN A 147 3.26 -21.91 18.91
C ASN A 147 2.53 -23.17 19.43
N LEU A 148 3.27 -24.10 20.04
CA LEU A 148 2.73 -25.35 20.58
C LEU A 148 1.54 -25.09 21.52
N THR A 149 1.62 -24.05 22.36
CA THR A 149 0.56 -23.69 23.31
C THR A 149 -0.75 -23.36 22.60
N ASN A 150 -0.70 -22.58 21.53
CA ASN A 150 -1.89 -22.21 20.75
C ASN A 150 -2.52 -23.42 20.07
N VAL A 151 -1.71 -24.39 19.63
CA VAL A 151 -2.18 -25.65 19.04
C VAL A 151 -2.87 -26.53 20.09
N VAL A 152 -2.31 -26.63 21.29
CA VAL A 152 -2.90 -27.41 22.39
C VAL A 152 -4.22 -26.78 22.85
N ASN A 153 -4.25 -25.47 23.08
CA ASN A 153 -5.45 -24.75 23.49
C ASN A 153 -6.58 -24.85 22.45
N ALA A 154 -6.24 -24.70 21.17
CA ALA A 154 -7.23 -24.82 20.09
C ALA A 154 -7.85 -26.22 20.01
N ARG A 155 -7.06 -27.27 20.33
CA ARG A 155 -7.54 -28.66 20.32
C ARG A 155 -8.38 -29.01 21.54
N GLN A 156 -8.04 -28.46 22.70
CA GLN A 156 -8.89 -28.57 23.88
C GLN A 156 -10.28 -27.99 23.57
N ALA A 157 -10.34 -26.86 22.85
CA ALA A 157 -11.58 -26.26 22.42
C ALA A 157 -12.31 -27.06 21.31
N SER A 158 -11.59 -27.70 20.38
CA SER A 158 -12.20 -28.45 19.28
C SER A 158 -12.66 -29.88 19.64
N GLY A 159 -12.19 -30.43 20.76
CA GLY A 159 -12.60 -31.75 21.27
C GLY A 159 -12.10 -32.95 20.45
N THR A 160 -11.22 -32.75 19.46
CA THR A 160 -10.74 -33.81 18.56
C THR A 160 -9.36 -34.34 18.97
N PHE A 161 -9.28 -35.58 19.47
CA PHE A 161 -8.04 -36.24 19.93
C PHE A 161 -7.49 -37.29 18.94
N CYS A 162 -7.47 -37.02 17.63
CA CYS A 162 -6.81 -37.93 16.68
C CYS A 162 -5.37 -37.51 16.39
N LYS A 163 -4.38 -38.35 16.73
CA LYS A 163 -2.95 -38.12 16.43
C LYS A 163 -2.66 -37.91 14.93
N ARG A 164 -3.46 -38.52 14.05
CA ARG A 164 -3.37 -38.37 12.58
C ARG A 164 -3.68 -36.95 12.10
N ASN A 165 -4.42 -36.19 12.91
CA ASN A 165 -4.86 -34.83 12.61
C ASN A 165 -3.90 -33.77 13.22
N PHE A 166 -2.65 -34.14 13.50
CA PHE A 166 -1.67 -33.22 14.06
C PHE A 166 -1.11 -32.30 12.96
N LEU A 167 -1.51 -31.03 12.94
CA LEU A 167 -0.77 -30.01 12.18
C LEU A 167 0.65 -29.92 12.76
N GLN A 168 1.67 -30.30 11.99
CA GLN A 168 3.06 -30.25 12.43
C GLN A 168 3.47 -28.78 12.64
N HIS A 169 3.81 -28.43 13.87
CA HIS A 169 4.58 -27.21 14.15
C HIS A 169 5.94 -27.32 13.45
N GLY A 170 6.43 -26.24 12.85
CA GLY A 170 7.74 -26.20 12.19
C GLY A 170 8.96 -26.34 13.12
N LEU A 171 8.79 -26.82 14.35
CA LEU A 171 9.88 -26.99 15.33
C LEU A 171 10.86 -28.11 14.94
N PHE A 172 10.43 -29.06 14.12
CA PHE A 172 11.29 -30.14 13.62
C PHE A 172 11.27 -30.14 12.08
N PHE A 173 12.05 -29.25 11.47
CA PHE A 173 12.52 -29.51 10.12
C PHE A 173 13.51 -30.67 10.20
N LYS A 174 13.21 -31.80 9.57
CA LYS A 174 14.21 -32.84 9.37
C LYS A 174 15.31 -32.22 8.52
N MET A 175 16.46 -31.92 9.13
CA MET A 175 17.65 -31.59 8.35
C MET A 175 17.93 -32.81 7.48
N SER A 176 17.72 -32.67 6.16
CA SER A 176 18.29 -33.61 5.21
C SER A 176 19.80 -33.46 5.33
N MET A 177 20.47 -34.51 5.79
CA MET A 177 21.87 -34.72 5.41
C MET A 177 21.94 -35.12 3.94
#